data_AF-A0A7W1DSM8-F1
#
_entry.id   AF-A0A7W1DSM8-F1
#
_cell.length_a   1.000
_cell.length_b   1.000
_cell.length_c   1.000
_cell.angle_alpha   90.00
_cell.angle_beta   90.00
_cell.angle_gamma   90.00
#
_symmetry.space_group_name_H-M   'P 1'
#
loop_
_entity.id
_entity.type
_entity.pdbx_description
1 polymer ?
#
loop_
_entity_poly.entity_id
_entity_poly.type
_entity_poly.pdbx_seq_one_letter_code
_entity_poly.pdbx_strand_id
1 'polypeptide(L)'
;MNRIHRRVAGHKRPEPPRARGDPQQTTRPVLRQDRPAAARPLRAHRHTGRLVHAVHRAARQAQPTYEALCDTVRGSPVVTPDETGWKVGGHPWWLWAFVTRDTTVYAIQ
;
A
#
# COMPACT_ATOMS: atom_id res chain seq x y z
N MET A 1 -50.89 -12.74 21.56
CA MET A 1 -51.98 -11.84 21.15
C MET A 1 -52.50 -12.33 19.81
N ASN A 2 -53.69 -12.92 19.81
CA ASN A 2 -54.30 -13.64 18.69
C ASN A 2 -55.32 -12.70 18.04
N ARG A 3 -55.27 -12.45 16.72
CA ARG A 3 -56.43 -11.89 16.00
C ARG A 3 -56.49 -12.36 14.56
N ILE A 4 -57.26 -13.42 14.41
CA ILE A 4 -57.74 -14.01 13.18
C ILE A 4 -58.84 -13.09 12.63
N HIS A 5 -58.64 -12.52 11.43
CA HIS A 5 -59.73 -11.92 10.66
C HIS A 5 -60.24 -12.95 9.64
N ARG A 6 -61.51 -13.33 9.81
CA ARG A 6 -62.24 -14.33 9.03
C ARG A 6 -63.26 -13.60 8.13
N ARG A 7 -63.40 -14.09 6.88
CA ARG A 7 -64.47 -13.83 5.88
C ARG A 7 -64.50 -12.41 5.29
N VAL A 8 -64.72 -12.21 3.98
CA VAL A 8 -65.87 -12.67 3.19
C VAL A 8 -65.45 -13.07 1.77
N ALA A 9 -65.87 -14.26 1.33
CA ALA A 9 -65.76 -14.72 -0.05
C ALA A 9 -66.94 -14.16 -0.87
N GLY A 10 -66.69 -13.12 -1.67
CA GLY A 10 -67.62 -12.63 -2.68
C GLY A 10 -67.53 -13.48 -3.94
N HIS A 11 -68.60 -14.19 -4.28
CA HIS A 11 -68.79 -14.86 -5.56
C HIS A 11 -68.81 -13.82 -6.70
N LYS A 12 -67.72 -13.72 -7.47
CA LYS A 12 -67.72 -13.07 -8.79
C LYS A 12 -68.09 -14.12 -9.86
N ARG A 13 -69.01 -13.74 -10.75
CA ARG A 13 -69.50 -14.52 -11.91
C ARG A 13 -68.36 -15.00 -12.83
N PRO A 14 -68.53 -16.12 -13.56
CA PRO A 14 -67.51 -16.66 -14.46
C PRO A 14 -67.44 -15.87 -15.78
N GLU A 15 -66.24 -15.50 -16.20
CA GLU A 15 -65.97 -15.01 -17.55
C GLU A 15 -65.67 -16.18 -18.52
N PRO A 16 -66.13 -16.11 -19.78
CA PRO A 16 -65.92 -17.17 -20.77
C PRO A 16 -64.50 -17.12 -21.38
N PRO A 17 -63.89 -18.26 -21.77
CA PRO A 17 -62.51 -18.31 -22.23
C PRO A 17 -62.41 -18.17 -23.75
N ARG A 18 -61.77 -17.11 -24.24
CA ARG A 18 -61.21 -16.96 -25.60
C ARG A 18 -60.07 -15.94 -25.51
N ALA A 19 -58.89 -16.08 -26.10
CA ALA A 19 -58.34 -17.04 -27.04
C ALA A 19 -56.84 -17.19 -26.77
N ARG A 20 -56.31 -18.38 -27.08
CA ARG A 20 -54.89 -18.72 -27.06
C ARG A 20 -54.20 -17.96 -28.20
N GLY A 21 -53.61 -16.80 -27.89
CA GLY A 21 -52.64 -16.15 -28.75
C GLY A 21 -51.26 -16.71 -28.46
N ASP A 22 -50.66 -17.36 -29.45
CA ASP A 22 -49.30 -17.90 -29.39
C ASP A 22 -48.28 -16.80 -29.03
N PRO A 23 -47.30 -17.08 -28.16
CA PRO A 23 -46.30 -16.11 -27.75
C PRO A 23 -45.30 -15.88 -28.89
N GLN A 24 -45.36 -14.70 -29.52
CA GLN A 24 -44.24 -14.16 -30.28
C GLN A 24 -43.08 -13.88 -29.31
N GLN A 25 -42.28 -14.91 -29.04
CA GLN A 25 -41.01 -14.82 -28.33
C GLN A 25 -40.05 -14.01 -29.20
N THR A 26 -40.02 -12.70 -28.97
CA THR A 26 -38.94 -11.84 -29.48
C THR A 26 -37.64 -12.31 -28.84
N THR A 27 -36.82 -13.01 -29.61
CA THR A 27 -35.50 -13.45 -29.18
C THR A 27 -34.61 -12.22 -29.14
N ARG A 28 -34.43 -11.62 -27.96
CA ARG A 28 -33.42 -10.58 -27.76
C ARG A 28 -32.04 -11.23 -27.91
N PRO A 29 -31.10 -10.65 -28.67
CA PRO A 29 -29.75 -11.20 -28.73
C PRO A 29 -29.12 -11.08 -27.35
N VAL A 30 -28.81 -12.21 -26.72
CA VAL A 30 -28.01 -12.25 -25.50
C VAL A 30 -26.60 -11.83 -25.91
N LEU A 31 -26.22 -10.59 -25.56
CA LEU A 31 -24.86 -10.11 -25.70
C LEU A 31 -23.96 -11.01 -24.84
N ARG A 32 -23.14 -11.83 -25.51
CA ARG A 32 -22.13 -12.68 -24.89
C ARG A 32 -21.17 -11.77 -24.12
N GLN A 33 -21.33 -11.73 -22.80
CA GLN A 33 -20.45 -10.98 -21.94
C GLN A 33 -19.16 -11.79 -21.78
N ASP A 34 -18.20 -11.53 -22.66
CA ASP A 34 -16.86 -12.09 -22.55
C ASP A 34 -16.23 -11.58 -21.24
N ARG A 35 -16.16 -12.48 -20.26
CA ARG A 35 -15.56 -12.22 -18.95
C ARG A 35 -14.05 -12.04 -19.18
N PRO A 36 -13.44 -10.89 -18.86
CA PRO A 36 -12.01 -10.73 -19.05
C PRO A 36 -11.27 -11.72 -18.15
N ALA A 37 -10.29 -12.43 -18.73
CA ALA A 37 -9.42 -13.33 -17.99
C ALA A 37 -8.81 -12.56 -16.82
N ALA A 38 -9.03 -13.06 -15.60
CA ALA A 38 -8.51 -12.45 -14.38
C ALA A 38 -6.99 -12.26 -14.52
N ALA A 39 -6.54 -11.01 -14.61
CA ALA A 39 -5.14 -10.67 -14.67
C ALA A 39 -4.45 -11.24 -13.43
N ARG A 40 -3.49 -12.14 -13.66
CA ARG A 40 -2.71 -12.77 -12.60
C ARG A 40 -1.95 -11.68 -11.85
N PRO A 41 -2.12 -11.54 -10.52
CA PRO A 41 -1.43 -10.47 -9.79
C PRO A 41 0.08 -10.68 -9.93
N LEU A 42 0.79 -9.67 -10.45
CA LEU A 42 2.24 -9.65 -10.41
C LEU A 42 2.64 -9.75 -8.93
N ARG A 43 3.39 -10.80 -8.59
CA ARG A 43 4.01 -10.95 -7.27
C ARG A 43 5.04 -9.84 -7.11
N ALA A 44 4.63 -8.72 -6.54
CA ALA A 44 5.53 -7.71 -6.01
C ALA A 44 6.42 -8.40 -4.97
N HIS A 45 7.70 -8.56 -5.29
CA HIS A 45 8.62 -9.20 -4.37
C HIS A 45 8.88 -8.24 -3.19
N ARG A 46 8.42 -8.64 -2.00
CA ARG A 46 8.60 -7.90 -0.75
C ARG A 46 10.05 -8.01 -0.28
N HIS A 47 10.94 -7.14 -0.77
CA HIS A 47 12.36 -7.12 -0.43
C HIS A 47 12.78 -5.91 0.43
N THR A 48 11.89 -4.94 0.66
CA THR A 48 12.26 -3.66 1.29
C THR A 48 12.89 -3.84 2.67
N GLY A 49 12.34 -4.72 3.52
CA GLY A 49 12.94 -5.01 4.83
C GLY A 49 14.30 -5.68 4.75
N ARG A 50 14.56 -6.49 3.73
CA ARG A 50 15.84 -7.19 3.55
C ARG A 50 16.98 -6.22 3.23
N LEU A 51 16.71 -5.17 2.48
CA LEU A 51 17.69 -4.10 2.19
C LEU A 51 18.06 -3.35 3.46
N VAL A 52 17.07 -2.93 4.25
CA VAL A 52 17.28 -2.24 5.52
C VAL A 52 18.15 -3.10 6.46
N HIS A 53 17.84 -4.38 6.62
CA HIS A 53 18.66 -5.27 7.44
C HIS A 53 20.07 -5.48 6.90
N ALA A 54 20.26 -5.49 5.57
CA ALA A 54 21.58 -5.58 4.96
C ALA A 54 22.42 -4.33 5.25
N VAL A 55 21.82 -3.14 5.13
CA VAL A 55 22.48 -1.86 5.47
C VAL A 55 22.86 -1.84 6.95
N HIS A 56 21.97 -2.26 7.87
CA HIS A 56 22.32 -2.35 9.28
C HIS A 56 23.45 -3.34 9.59
N ARG A 57 23.54 -4.46 8.87
CA ARG A 57 24.68 -5.39 9.01
C ARG A 57 25.98 -4.75 8.53
N ALA A 58 25.96 -4.11 7.37
CA ALA A 58 27.12 -3.41 6.85
C ALA A 58 27.57 -2.29 7.80
N ALA A 59 26.63 -1.52 8.36
CA ALA A 59 26.92 -0.48 9.34
C ALA A 59 27.62 -1.05 10.58
N ARG A 60 27.14 -2.17 11.14
CA ARG A 60 27.82 -2.83 12.27
C ARG A 60 29.23 -3.29 11.93
N GLN A 61 29.45 -3.79 10.72
CA GLN A 61 30.78 -4.19 10.27
C GLN A 61 31.72 -3.00 10.09
N ALA A 62 31.18 -1.87 9.61
CA ALA A 62 31.94 -0.64 9.38
C ALA A 62 32.18 0.17 10.67
N GLN A 63 31.50 -0.16 11.78
CA GLN A 63 31.57 0.58 13.03
C GLN A 63 33.00 0.85 13.53
N PRO A 64 33.92 -0.14 13.57
CA PRO A 64 35.29 0.11 14.04
C PRO A 64 36.06 1.07 13.13
N THR A 65 35.84 0.97 11.81
CA THR A 65 36.45 1.90 10.85
C THR A 65 35.89 3.31 11.03
N TYR A 66 34.59 3.45 11.23
CA TYR A 66 33.95 4.73 11.51
C TYR A 66 34.52 5.39 12.77
N GLU A 67 34.71 4.63 13.85
CA GLU A 67 35.31 5.12 15.10
C GLU A 67 36.76 5.59 14.88
N ALA A 68 37.57 4.82 14.15
CA ALA A 68 38.93 5.22 13.80
C ALA A 68 38.96 6.53 12.99
N LEU A 69 38.05 6.71 12.03
CA LEU A 69 37.93 7.96 11.26
C LEU A 69 37.50 9.13 12.15
N CYS A 70 36.61 8.91 13.12
CA CYS A 70 36.25 9.92 14.11
C CYS A 70 37.48 10.38 14.91
N ASP A 71 38.33 9.45 15.31
CA ASP A 71 39.56 9.78 16.05
C ASP A 71 40.57 10.53 15.17
N THR A 72 40.69 10.17 13.89
CA THR A 72 41.49 10.94 12.91
C THR A 72 40.98 12.38 12.79
N VAL A 73 39.67 12.57 12.64
CA VAL A 73 39.08 13.92 12.56
C VAL A 73 39.35 14.71 13.83
N ARG A 74 39.19 14.11 15.03
CA ARG A 74 39.45 14.76 16.31
C ARG A 74 40.92 15.15 16.51
N GLY A 75 41.84 14.39 15.94
CA GLY A 75 43.28 14.68 15.96
C GLY A 75 43.74 15.70 14.92
N SER A 76 42.86 16.11 13.99
CA SER A 76 43.22 17.04 12.91
C SER A 76 43.44 18.47 13.45
N PRO A 77 44.47 19.19 12.97
CA PRO A 77 44.69 20.58 13.36
C PRO A 77 43.58 21.53 12.93
N VAL A 78 42.83 21.16 11.87
CA VAL A 78 41.71 21.94 11.34
C VAL A 78 40.58 20.99 10.95
N VAL A 79 39.35 21.34 11.34
CA VAL A 79 38.13 20.64 10.97
C VAL A 79 37.10 21.68 10.53
N THR A 80 36.49 21.47 9.37
CA THR A 80 35.40 22.31 8.86
C THR A 80 34.07 21.53 8.97
N PRO A 81 33.14 21.97 9.82
CA PRO A 81 31.80 21.37 9.90
C PRO A 81 30.87 21.96 8.84
N ASP A 82 29.98 21.13 8.30
CA ASP A 82 28.83 21.50 7.47
C ASP A 82 27.56 20.80 7.99
N GLU A 83 26.39 21.41 7.79
CA GLU A 83 25.12 20.87 8.26
C GLU A 83 24.06 20.83 7.16
N THR A 84 23.27 19.76 7.15
CA THR A 84 22.08 19.65 6.30
C THR A 84 20.91 19.15 7.15
N GLY A 85 19.85 19.95 7.24
CA GLY A 85 18.65 19.60 8.00
C GLY A 85 17.51 19.04 7.15
N TRP A 86 16.74 18.10 7.71
CA TRP A 86 15.44 17.66 7.15
C TRP A 86 14.47 17.27 8.26
N LYS A 87 13.23 16.92 7.90
CA LYS A 87 12.23 16.42 8.86
C LYS A 87 12.00 14.92 8.69
N VAL A 88 12.00 14.17 9.81
CA VAL A 88 11.60 12.76 9.87
C VAL A 88 10.41 12.66 10.81
N GLY A 89 9.26 12.21 10.30
CA GLY A 89 8.02 12.15 11.11
C GLY A 89 7.57 13.51 11.65
N GLY A 90 7.95 14.61 11.00
CA GLY A 90 7.65 15.98 11.46
C GLY A 90 8.67 16.57 12.44
N HIS A 91 9.61 15.78 12.95
CA HIS A 91 10.69 16.23 13.83
C HIS A 91 11.91 16.64 13.01
N PRO A 92 12.63 17.72 13.37
CA PRO A 92 13.85 18.11 12.69
C PRO A 92 14.99 17.13 13.02
N TRP A 93 15.83 16.87 12.03
CA TRP A 93 17.03 16.04 12.09
C TRP A 93 18.15 16.75 11.31
N TRP A 94 19.40 16.52 11.71
CA TRP A 94 20.57 17.13 11.11
C TRP A 94 21.60 16.08 10.69
N LEU A 95 22.09 16.17 9.46
CA LEU A 95 23.35 15.56 9.03
C LEU A 95 24.47 16.56 9.28
N TRP A 96 25.45 16.16 10.07
CA TRP A 96 26.72 16.83 10.22
C TRP A 96 27.75 16.19 9.31
N ALA A 97 28.56 17.00 8.63
CA ALA A 97 29.75 16.57 7.92
C ALA A 97 30.97 17.26 8.54
N PHE A 98 31.88 16.48 9.12
CA PHE A 98 33.15 16.97 9.66
C PHE A 98 34.25 16.65 8.66
N VAL A 99 34.83 17.69 8.06
CA VAL A 99 35.77 17.56 6.95
C VAL A 99 37.16 18.04 7.39
N THR A 100 38.16 17.22 7.13
CA THR A 100 39.58 17.58 7.19
C THR A 100 40.17 17.54 5.78
N ARG A 101 41.49 17.70 5.64
CA ARG A 101 42.16 17.61 4.34
C ARG A 101 41.99 16.24 3.68
N ASP A 102 41.95 15.18 4.47
CA ASP A 102 42.04 13.78 4.02
C ASP A 102 40.88 12.90 4.50
N THR A 103 40.08 13.39 5.45
CA THR A 103 39.06 12.60 6.13
C THR A 103 37.76 13.35 6.24
N THR A 104 36.65 12.66 5.91
CA THR A 104 35.30 13.18 6.13
C THR A 104 34.49 12.18 6.94
N VAL A 105 33.84 12.66 8.01
CA VAL A 105 32.95 11.86 8.85
C VAL A 105 31.56 12.49 8.87
N TYR A 106 30.54 11.65 8.74
CA TYR A 106 29.14 12.04 8.80
C TYR A 106 28.47 11.58 10.09
N ALA A 107 27.56 12.38 10.64
CA ALA A 107 26.73 12.01 11.80
C ALA A 107 25.29 12.52 11.64
N ILE A 108 24.29 11.73 12.03
CA ILE A 108 22.87 12.11 11.98
C ILE A 108 22.33 12.21 13.41
N GLN A 109 21.66 13.32 13.76
CA GLN A 109 21.15 13.63 15.10
C GLN A 109 19.76 14.25 15.06
#